data_AF-A0A2N1TPZ0-F1
#
_entry.id   AF-A0A2N1TPZ0-F1
#
_cell.length_a   1.000
_cell.length_b   1.000
_cell.length_c   1.000
_cell.angle_alpha   90.00
_cell.angle_beta   90.00
_cell.angle_gamma   90.00
#
_symmetry.space_group_name_H-M   'P 1'
#
loop_
_entity.id
_entity.type
_entity.pdbx_description
1 polymer ?
#
loop_
_entity_poly.entity_id
_entity_poly.type
_entity_poly.pdbx_seq_one_letter_code
_entity_poly.pdbx_strand_id
1 'polypeptide(L)'
;MENRKKYVIDKNFQYRVTFKILALILFLVGIITIGIGIHATNNNNTLKKTVSKLQDTITDQNHIIQAMKEYPEFAKLKERRIASQIISSNLDENVDLMHANVAYIQGIIRMNNLIIIFILIFVIIQSVILYVYLIRKTNTISGPVFAMNRHIQKILNGENSEISSLRKNDEFKELFDSLSELTARYGELKTKK
;
A
#
# COMPACT_ATOMS: atom_id res chain seq x y z
N MET A 1 9.77 -10.68 -39.55
CA MET A 1 8.77 -10.30 -38.53
C MET A 1 9.45 -9.38 -37.52
N GLU A 2 9.43 -8.06 -37.76
CA GLU A 2 10.06 -7.11 -36.83
C GLU A 2 9.36 -7.11 -35.47
N ASN A 3 10.17 -7.12 -34.42
CA ASN A 3 9.80 -7.10 -33.02
C ASN A 3 8.74 -6.02 -32.71
N ARG A 4 7.45 -6.40 -32.64
CA ARG A 4 6.36 -5.55 -32.14
C ARG A 4 6.48 -5.36 -30.60
N LYS A 5 7.57 -4.72 -30.14
CA LYS A 5 7.88 -4.52 -28.71
C LYS A 5 7.47 -3.15 -28.16
N LYS A 6 6.88 -2.28 -28.99
CA LYS A 6 6.49 -0.92 -28.57
C LYS A 6 5.11 -0.96 -27.88
N TYR A 7 5.11 -0.90 -26.55
CA TYR A 7 3.88 -0.87 -25.73
C TYR A 7 3.19 0.49 -25.68
N VAL A 8 3.90 1.55 -26.06
CA VAL A 8 3.37 2.90 -26.08
C VAL A 8 3.21 3.35 -27.54
N ILE A 9 1.97 3.34 -28.01
CA ILE A 9 1.60 3.66 -29.39
C ILE A 9 0.94 5.03 -29.41
N ASP A 10 -0.14 5.20 -28.64
CA ASP A 10 -0.83 6.49 -28.45
C ASP A 10 -0.50 7.05 -27.06
N LYS A 11 0.62 7.78 -26.97
CA LYS A 11 1.08 8.41 -25.72
C LYS A 11 -0.01 9.28 -25.08
N ASN A 12 -0.76 10.02 -25.89
CA ASN A 12 -1.73 10.99 -25.40
C ASN A 12 -2.91 10.28 -24.73
N PHE A 13 -3.45 9.25 -25.38
CA PHE A 13 -4.53 8.45 -24.79
C PHE A 13 -4.03 7.64 -23.59
N GLN A 14 -2.95 6.87 -23.77
CA GLN A 14 -2.48 5.91 -22.76
C GLN A 14 -2.09 6.61 -21.46
N TYR A 15 -1.33 7.71 -21.52
CA TYR A 15 -0.97 8.46 -20.31
C TYR A 15 -2.18 9.15 -19.70
N ARG A 16 -3.04 9.79 -20.49
CA ARG A 16 -4.23 10.47 -19.96
C ARG A 16 -5.14 9.52 -19.19
N VAL A 17 -5.42 8.33 -19.74
CA VAL A 17 -6.27 7.33 -19.07
C VAL A 17 -5.55 6.75 -17.86
N THR A 18 -4.28 6.36 -18.01
CA THR A 18 -3.48 5.78 -16.92
C THR A 18 -3.37 6.74 -15.74
N PHE A 19 -3.02 8.01 -15.97
CA PHE A 19 -2.89 9.00 -14.90
C PHE A 19 -4.22 9.32 -14.23
N LYS A 20 -5.34 9.40 -14.98
CA LYS A 20 -6.66 9.62 -14.36
C LYS A 20 -7.05 8.47 -13.42
N ILE A 21 -6.91 7.23 -13.87
CA ILE A 21 -7.24 6.05 -13.06
C ILE A 21 -6.28 5.95 -11.86
N LEU A 22 -4.97 6.11 -12.10
CA LEU A 22 -3.96 6.03 -11.05
C LEU A 22 -4.16 7.13 -9.99
N ALA A 23 -4.44 8.37 -10.41
CA ALA A 23 -4.69 9.48 -9.49
C ALA A 23 -5.93 9.24 -8.62
N LEU A 24 -7.02 8.71 -9.20
CA LEU A 24 -8.22 8.36 -8.45
C LEU A 24 -7.94 7.30 -7.38
N ILE A 25 -7.22 6.23 -7.76
CA ILE A 25 -6.90 5.14 -6.83
C ILE A 25 -5.95 5.64 -5.74
N LEU A 26 -4.92 6.40 -6.10
CA LEU A 26 -3.99 7.00 -5.14
C LEU A 26 -4.68 7.97 -4.18
N PHE A 27 -5.66 8.73 -4.66
CA PHE A 27 -6.45 9.61 -3.80
C PHE A 27 -7.23 8.82 -2.75
N LEU A 28 -7.92 7.75 -3.16
CA LEU A 28 -8.67 6.88 -2.24
C LEU A 28 -7.76 6.18 -1.22
N VAL A 29 -6.65 5.61 -1.69
CA VAL A 29 -5.64 4.96 -0.82
C VAL A 29 -4.99 5.99 0.10
N GLY A 30 -4.75 7.20 -0.37
CA GLY A 30 -4.19 8.31 0.40
C GLY A 30 -5.07 8.69 1.58
N ILE A 31 -6.39 8.81 1.38
CA ILE A 31 -7.34 9.10 2.47
C ILE A 31 -7.26 8.04 3.57
N ILE A 32 -7.28 6.76 3.19
CA ILE A 32 -7.20 5.64 4.14
C ILE A 32 -5.86 5.67 4.88
N THR A 33 -4.76 5.87 4.16
CA THR A 33 -3.41 5.90 4.73
C THR A 33 -3.22 7.04 5.73
N ILE A 34 -3.76 8.23 5.42
CA ILE A 34 -3.77 9.38 6.33
C ILE A 34 -4.57 9.06 7.58
N GLY A 35 -5.76 8.48 7.45
CA GLY A 35 -6.60 8.08 8.58
C GLY A 35 -5.89 7.11 9.52
N ILE A 36 -5.27 6.05 8.96
CA ILE A 36 -4.46 5.09 9.72
C ILE A 36 -3.27 5.78 10.38
N GLY A 37 -2.57 6.67 9.68
CA GLY A 37 -1.41 7.40 10.19
C GLY A 37 -1.75 8.28 11.40
N ILE A 38 -2.87 9.02 11.33
CA ILE A 38 -3.37 9.83 12.45
C ILE A 38 -3.71 8.94 13.65
N HIS A 39 -4.48 7.87 13.42
CA HIS A 39 -4.88 6.94 14.48
C HIS A 39 -3.66 6.31 15.16
N ALA A 40 -2.71 5.79 14.38
CA ALA A 40 -1.49 5.17 14.89
C ALA A 40 -0.60 6.16 15.66
N THR A 41 -0.49 7.40 15.19
CA THR A 41 0.28 8.47 15.86
C THR A 41 -0.34 8.84 17.21
N ASN A 42 -1.65 9.04 17.24
CA ASN A 42 -2.37 9.34 18.49
C ASN A 42 -2.25 8.19 19.48
N ASN A 43 -2.43 6.96 19.03
CA ASN A 43 -2.27 5.77 19.87
C ASN A 43 -0.84 5.66 20.42
N ASN A 44 0.18 5.84 19.57
CA ASN A 44 1.58 5.81 19.99
C ASN A 44 1.92 6.89 21.02
N ASN A 45 1.35 8.10 20.88
CA ASN A 45 1.55 9.16 21.86
C ASN A 45 0.91 8.83 23.22
N THR A 46 -0.28 8.23 23.22
CA THR A 46 -0.91 7.74 24.45
C THR A 46 -0.09 6.64 25.11
N LEU A 47 0.38 5.65 24.33
CA LEU A 47 1.23 4.58 24.84
C LEU A 47 2.55 5.10 25.41
N LYS A 48 3.19 6.09 24.76
CA LYS A 48 4.41 6.73 25.29
C LYS A 48 4.16 7.42 26.63
N LYS A 49 3.04 8.12 26.78
CA LYS A 49 2.64 8.72 28.06
C LYS A 49 2.41 7.66 29.14
N THR A 50 1.76 6.54 28.80
CA THR A 50 1.56 5.42 29.72
C THR A 50 2.89 4.81 30.16
N VAL A 51 3.83 4.60 29.23
CA VAL A 51 5.18 4.11 29.55
C VAL A 51 5.91 5.07 30.49
N SER A 52 5.87 6.38 30.22
CA SER A 52 6.48 7.40 31.09
C SER A 52 5.90 7.32 32.51
N LYS A 53 4.57 7.28 32.64
CA LYS A 53 3.90 7.17 33.94
C LYS A 53 4.27 5.88 34.68
N LEU A 54 4.36 4.75 33.98
CA LEU A 54 4.78 3.49 34.58
C LEU A 54 6.23 3.55 35.06
N GLN A 55 7.12 4.20 34.32
CA GLN A 55 8.52 4.39 34.74
C GLN A 55 8.63 5.28 35.98
N ASP A 56 7.84 6.35 36.06
CA ASP A 56 7.76 7.19 37.25
C ASP A 56 7.26 6.38 38.46
N THR A 57 6.16 5.61 38.30
CA THR A 57 5.62 4.73 39.35
C THR A 57 6.61 3.66 39.81
N ILE A 58 7.35 3.04 38.88
CA ILE A 58 8.42 2.08 39.21
C ILE A 58 9.48 2.75 40.09
N THR A 59 9.87 3.98 39.75
CA THR A 59 10.87 4.76 40.50
C THR A 59 10.37 5.05 41.91
N ASP A 60 9.12 5.47 42.06
CA ASP A 60 8.50 5.71 43.37
C ASP A 60 8.40 4.43 44.21
N GLN A 61 8.00 3.30 43.61
CA GLN A 61 7.93 2.01 44.31
C GLN A 61 9.32 1.55 44.79
N ASN A 62 10.36 1.74 43.98
CA ASN A 62 11.73 1.44 44.38
C ASN A 62 12.19 2.29 45.58
N HIS A 63 11.85 3.59 45.61
CA HIS A 63 12.12 4.44 46.77
C HIS A 63 11.37 3.99 48.03
N ILE A 64 10.12 3.54 47.89
CA ILE A 64 9.34 2.99 49.03
C ILE A 64 10.00 1.70 49.54
N ILE A 65 10.34 0.77 48.65
CA ILE A 65 11.03 -0.48 49.01
C ILE A 65 12.33 -0.17 49.75
N GLN A 66 13.13 0.78 49.26
CA GLN A 66 14.38 1.19 49.91
C GLN A 66 14.13 1.80 51.30
N ALA A 67 13.20 2.74 51.41
CA ALA A 67 12.85 3.36 52.70
C ALA A 67 12.36 2.32 53.71
N MET A 68 11.56 1.33 53.28
CA MET A 68 11.12 0.23 54.14
C MET A 68 12.28 -0.65 54.61
N LYS A 69 13.29 -0.88 53.77
CA LYS A 69 14.50 -1.64 54.13
C LYS A 69 15.39 -0.89 55.12
N GLU A 70 15.43 0.44 55.05
CA GLU A 70 16.28 1.31 55.87
C GLU A 70 15.66 1.69 57.23
N TYR A 71 14.32 1.58 57.39
CA TYR A 71 13.64 2.06 58.60
C TYR A 71 13.67 1.04 59.77
N PRO A 72 14.32 1.33 60.91
CA PRO A 72 14.53 0.37 62.00
C PRO A 72 13.27 0.02 62.82
N GLU A 73 12.17 0.79 62.72
CA GLU A 73 10.90 0.49 63.42
C GLU A 73 10.17 -0.74 62.86
N PHE A 74 10.23 -1.00 61.55
CA PHE A 74 9.61 -2.19 60.95
C PHE A 74 10.30 -3.49 61.39
N ALA A 75 11.54 -3.40 61.89
CA ALA A 75 12.32 -4.53 62.37
C ALA A 75 12.08 -4.88 63.86
N LYS A 76 11.52 -3.96 64.66
CA LYS A 76 11.48 -4.09 66.14
C LYS A 76 10.40 -5.01 66.70
N LEU A 77 9.37 -5.35 65.93
CA LEU A 77 8.31 -6.31 66.32
C LEU A 77 8.19 -7.43 65.27
N LYS A 78 8.18 -8.70 65.69
CA LYS A 78 8.15 -9.87 64.80
C LYS A 78 7.00 -9.81 63.79
N GLU A 79 5.82 -9.38 64.23
CA GLU A 79 4.61 -9.22 63.40
C GLU A 79 4.77 -8.10 62.36
N ARG A 80 5.33 -6.95 62.76
CA ARG A 80 5.61 -5.83 61.84
C ARG A 80 6.69 -6.17 60.82
N ARG A 81 7.68 -6.97 61.21
CA ARG A 81 8.74 -7.44 60.31
C ARG A 81 8.18 -8.37 59.23
N ILE A 82 7.30 -9.29 59.59
CA ILE A 82 6.64 -10.20 58.64
C ILE A 82 5.76 -9.41 57.68
N ALA A 83 4.95 -8.48 58.18
CA ALA A 83 4.12 -7.61 57.34
C ALA A 83 4.97 -6.76 56.38
N SER A 84 6.07 -6.18 56.86
CA SER A 84 7.01 -5.40 56.04
C SER A 84 7.66 -6.23 54.94
N GLN A 85 8.05 -7.48 55.25
CA GLN A 85 8.64 -8.41 54.27
C GLN A 85 7.64 -8.82 53.18
N ILE A 86 6.39 -9.11 53.57
CA ILE A 86 5.33 -9.45 52.62
C ILE A 86 5.05 -8.26 51.70
N ILE A 87 4.95 -7.05 52.25
CA ILE A 87 4.72 -5.83 51.46
C ILE A 87 5.89 -5.56 50.50
N SER A 88 7.14 -5.67 50.97
CA SER A 88 8.30 -5.47 50.08
C SER A 88 8.34 -6.50 48.95
N SER A 89 8.04 -7.77 49.24
CA SER A 89 8.00 -8.83 48.23
C SER A 89 6.92 -8.57 47.18
N ASN A 90 5.72 -8.14 47.60
CA ASN A 90 4.64 -7.80 46.68
C ASN A 90 4.97 -6.55 45.84
N LEU A 91 5.69 -5.59 46.41
CA LEU A 91 6.16 -4.40 45.67
C LEU A 91 7.24 -4.78 44.65
N ASP A 92 8.19 -5.63 45.02
CA ASP A 92 9.23 -6.15 44.11
C ASP A 92 8.58 -6.87 42.92
N GLU A 93 7.61 -7.77 43.17
CA GLU A 93 6.86 -8.47 42.11
C GLU A 93 6.09 -7.51 41.19
N ASN A 94 5.43 -6.49 41.77
CA ASN A 94 4.71 -5.48 40.99
C ASN A 94 5.65 -4.66 40.10
N VAL A 95 6.82 -4.28 40.61
CA VAL A 95 7.85 -3.56 39.84
C VAL A 95 8.32 -4.41 38.65
N ASP A 96 8.56 -5.70 38.86
CA ASP A 96 8.94 -6.63 37.79
C ASP A 96 7.87 -6.74 36.71
N LEU A 97 6.59 -6.86 37.11
CA LEU A 97 5.46 -6.87 36.18
C LEU A 97 5.33 -5.55 35.42
N MET A 98 5.57 -4.41 36.07
CA MET A 98 5.56 -3.10 35.41
C MET A 98 6.70 -2.97 34.39
N HIS A 99 7.91 -3.47 34.69
CA HIS A 99 9.01 -3.52 33.73
C HIS A 99 8.66 -4.34 32.49
N ALA A 100 8.06 -5.52 32.68
CA ALA A 100 7.58 -6.36 31.58
C ALA A 100 6.53 -5.65 30.73
N ASN A 101 5.56 -4.97 31.36
CA ASN A 101 4.54 -4.19 30.67
C ASN A 101 5.14 -3.01 29.88
N VAL A 102 6.11 -2.30 30.45
CA VAL A 102 6.83 -1.22 29.74
C VAL A 102 7.53 -1.76 28.49
N ALA A 103 8.26 -2.87 28.62
CA ALA A 103 8.94 -3.49 27.48
C ALA A 103 7.94 -3.92 26.38
N TYR A 104 6.81 -4.51 26.79
CA TYR A 104 5.75 -4.92 25.87
C TYR A 104 5.14 -3.72 25.12
N ILE A 105 4.76 -2.66 25.84
CA ILE A 105 4.17 -1.46 25.22
C ILE A 105 5.17 -0.76 24.29
N GLN A 106 6.45 -0.69 24.67
CA GLN A 106 7.51 -0.18 23.79
C GLN A 106 7.64 -1.03 22.52
N GLY A 107 7.50 -2.35 22.63
CA GLY A 107 7.42 -3.27 21.48
C GLY A 107 6.27 -2.92 20.54
N ILE A 108 5.07 -2.68 21.08
CA ILE A 108 3.90 -2.25 20.29
C ILE A 108 4.17 -0.93 19.57
N ILE A 109 4.74 0.08 20.24
CA ILE A 109 5.05 1.38 19.60
C ILE A 109 6.03 1.19 18.44
N ARG A 110 7.07 0.36 18.60
CA ARG A 110 8.02 0.05 17.53
C ARG A 110 7.33 -0.65 16.35
N MET A 111 6.48 -1.63 16.63
CA MET A 111 5.74 -2.36 15.59
C MET A 111 4.78 -1.44 14.83
N ASN A 112 4.06 -0.55 15.52
CA ASN A 112 3.19 0.43 14.88
C ASN A 112 3.97 1.33 13.92
N ASN A 113 5.16 1.81 14.31
CA ASN A 113 6.00 2.61 13.42
C ASN A 113 6.47 1.81 12.19
N LEU A 114 6.86 0.54 12.38
CA LEU A 114 7.24 -0.35 11.27
C LEU A 114 6.07 -0.59 10.30
N ILE A 115 4.85 -0.81 10.82
CA ILE A 115 3.66 -0.99 10.00
C ILE A 115 3.39 0.25 9.15
N ILE A 116 3.51 1.46 9.71
CA ILE A 116 3.33 2.71 8.95
C ILE A 116 4.35 2.80 7.81
N ILE A 117 5.63 2.55 8.09
CA ILE A 117 6.69 2.56 7.07
C ILE A 117 6.40 1.53 5.98
N PHE A 118 5.98 0.32 6.37
CA PHE A 118 5.65 -0.74 5.44
C PHE A 118 4.47 -0.37 4.54
N ILE A 119 3.40 0.22 5.09
CA ILE A 119 2.25 0.70 4.31
C ILE A 119 2.71 1.74 3.27
N LEU A 120 3.55 2.71 3.65
CA LEU A 120 4.05 3.72 2.73
C LEU A 120 4.85 3.11 1.56
N ILE A 121 5.76 2.19 1.87
CA ILE A 121 6.53 1.45 0.85
C ILE A 121 5.59 0.65 -0.05
N PHE A 122 4.62 -0.04 0.54
CA PHE A 122 3.65 -0.84 -0.19
C PHE A 122 2.83 0.00 -1.17
N VAL A 123 2.36 1.18 -0.78
CA VAL A 123 1.62 2.11 -1.65
C VAL A 123 2.48 2.53 -2.85
N ILE A 124 3.77 2.83 -2.64
CA ILE A 124 4.69 3.19 -3.73
C ILE A 124 4.86 2.03 -4.71
N ILE A 125 5.17 0.82 -4.19
CA ILE A 125 5.35 -0.37 -5.02
C ILE A 125 4.08 -0.69 -5.82
N GLN A 126 2.93 -0.67 -5.15
CA GLN A 126 1.63 -0.92 -5.76
C GLN A 126 1.31 0.10 -6.86
N SER A 127 1.68 1.37 -6.67
CA SER A 127 1.53 2.42 -7.69
C SER A 127 2.35 2.15 -8.94
N VAL A 128 3.60 1.70 -8.79
CA VAL A 128 4.47 1.35 -9.92
C VAL A 128 3.92 0.13 -10.67
N ILE A 129 3.52 -0.91 -9.95
CA ILE A 129 2.92 -2.12 -10.55
C ILE A 129 1.66 -1.75 -11.32
N LEU A 130 0.78 -0.96 -10.70
CA LEU A 130 -0.48 -0.53 -11.31
C LEU A 130 -0.26 0.35 -12.54
N TYR A 131 0.72 1.25 -12.50
CA TYR A 131 1.10 2.07 -13.66
C TYR A 131 1.52 1.19 -14.85
N VAL A 132 2.43 0.23 -14.63
CA VAL A 132 2.88 -0.68 -15.69
C VAL A 132 1.73 -1.53 -16.22
N TYR A 133 0.85 -2.00 -15.34
CA TYR A 133 -0.34 -2.75 -15.70
C TYR A 133 -1.29 -1.93 -16.60
N LEU A 134 -1.61 -0.68 -16.20
CA LEU A 134 -2.50 0.21 -16.96
C LEU A 134 -1.92 0.58 -18.33
N ILE A 135 -0.61 0.83 -18.44
CA ILE A 135 0.02 1.06 -19.74
C ILE A 135 -0.10 -0.17 -20.64
N ARG A 136 0.11 -1.38 -20.09
CA ARG A 136 -0.07 -2.63 -20.85
C ARG A 136 -1.52 -2.83 -21.28
N LYS A 137 -2.48 -2.55 -20.39
CA LYS A 137 -3.90 -2.69 -20.69
C LYS A 137 -4.39 -1.66 -21.71
N THR A 138 -3.96 -0.41 -21.60
CA THR A 138 -4.30 0.61 -22.61
C THR A 138 -3.68 0.32 -23.97
N ASN A 139 -2.56 -0.41 -24.04
CA ASN A 139 -1.99 -0.86 -25.31
C ASN A 139 -2.88 -1.86 -26.08
N THR A 140 -3.69 -2.67 -25.39
CA THR A 140 -4.63 -3.59 -26.06
C THR A 140 -5.82 -2.84 -26.67
N ILE A 141 -5.97 -1.56 -26.37
CA ILE A 141 -6.95 -0.62 -26.93
C ILE A 141 -6.29 0.23 -28.01
N SER A 142 -5.21 0.95 -27.69
CA SER A 142 -4.58 1.89 -28.64
C SER A 142 -3.93 1.21 -29.84
N GLY A 143 -3.38 0.00 -29.66
CA GLY A 143 -2.77 -0.77 -30.74
C GLY A 143 -3.72 -1.07 -31.90
N PRO A 144 -4.86 -1.75 -31.65
CA PRO A 144 -5.83 -2.03 -32.71
C PRO A 144 -6.47 -0.76 -33.27
N VAL A 145 -6.76 0.26 -32.46
CA VAL A 145 -7.30 1.55 -32.96
C VAL A 145 -6.33 2.21 -33.95
N PHE A 146 -5.04 2.22 -33.65
CA PHE A 146 -4.02 2.75 -34.55
C PHE A 146 -3.93 1.94 -35.86
N ALA A 147 -4.00 0.61 -35.77
CA ALA A 147 -4.01 -0.26 -36.94
C ALA A 147 -5.23 -0.03 -37.83
N MET A 148 -6.43 0.09 -37.22
CA MET A 148 -7.67 0.42 -37.93
C MET A 148 -7.59 1.77 -38.64
N ASN A 149 -7.13 2.82 -37.96
CA ASN A 149 -7.04 4.14 -38.57
C ASN A 149 -6.08 4.14 -39.76
N ARG A 150 -4.92 3.47 -39.64
CA ARG A 150 -3.99 3.31 -40.77
C ARG A 150 -4.62 2.55 -41.94
N HIS A 151 -5.40 1.51 -41.64
CA HIS A 151 -6.10 0.71 -42.65
C HIS A 151 -7.14 1.56 -43.41
N ILE A 152 -7.97 2.32 -42.67
CA ILE A 152 -8.96 3.23 -43.25
C ILE A 152 -8.28 4.29 -44.13
N GLN A 153 -7.19 4.91 -43.67
CA GLN A 153 -6.48 5.94 -44.44
C GLN A 153 -5.90 5.41 -45.77
N LYS A 154 -5.37 4.18 -45.79
CA LYS A 154 -4.90 3.55 -47.03
C LYS A 154 -6.03 3.41 -48.06
N ILE A 155 -7.19 2.98 -47.61
CA ILE A 155 -8.35 2.78 -48.48
C ILE A 155 -8.89 4.11 -48.99
N LEU A 156 -8.93 5.14 -48.13
CA LEU A 156 -9.27 6.50 -48.54
C LEU A 156 -8.32 7.05 -49.62
N ASN A 157 -7.04 6.66 -49.58
CA ASN A 157 -6.05 7.02 -50.59
C ASN A 157 -6.08 6.12 -51.85
N GLY A 158 -7.00 5.16 -51.91
CA GLY A 158 -7.12 4.22 -53.04
C GLY A 158 -6.08 3.10 -53.06
N GLU A 159 -5.29 2.95 -52.00
CA GLU A 159 -4.33 1.86 -51.85
C GLU A 159 -5.01 0.57 -51.38
N ASN A 160 -4.59 -0.57 -51.94
CA ASN A 160 -4.97 -1.87 -51.40
C ASN A 160 -4.25 -2.08 -50.07
N SER A 161 -5.01 -2.29 -48.99
CA SER A 161 -4.41 -2.60 -47.70
C SER A 161 -4.43 -4.11 -47.45
N GLU A 162 -3.25 -4.71 -47.41
CA GLU A 162 -3.09 -6.06 -46.85
C GLU A 162 -3.50 -6.06 -45.37
N ILE A 163 -4.37 -6.99 -45.00
CA ILE A 163 -4.93 -7.11 -43.66
C ILE A 163 -3.96 -7.93 -42.81
N SER A 164 -3.23 -7.27 -41.90
CA SER A 164 -2.52 -7.98 -40.84
C SER A 164 -3.47 -8.21 -39.68
N SER A 165 -3.70 -9.47 -39.29
CA SER A 165 -4.56 -9.80 -38.16
C SER A 165 -4.11 -9.14 -36.85
N LEU A 166 -5.09 -8.78 -36.02
CA LEU A 166 -4.85 -8.28 -34.67
C LEU A 166 -4.47 -9.40 -33.70
N ARG A 167 -3.89 -9.02 -32.55
CA ARG A 167 -3.54 -10.00 -31.50
C ARG A 167 -4.82 -10.54 -30.86
N LYS A 168 -4.74 -11.77 -30.36
CA LYS A 168 -5.90 -12.48 -29.76
C LYS A 168 -6.59 -11.68 -28.64
N ASN A 169 -5.84 -10.90 -27.87
CA ASN A 169 -6.33 -10.19 -26.68
C ASN A 169 -6.52 -8.67 -26.92
N ASP A 170 -6.52 -8.21 -28.17
CA ASP A 170 -6.82 -6.81 -28.48
C ASP A 170 -8.34 -6.57 -28.39
N GLU A 171 -8.77 -5.47 -27.76
CA GLU A 171 -10.18 -5.23 -27.38
C GLU A 171 -11.11 -5.01 -28.59
N PHE A 172 -10.58 -4.53 -29.71
CA PHE A 172 -11.36 -4.21 -30.93
C PHE A 172 -11.22 -5.26 -32.03
N LYS A 173 -10.93 -6.51 -31.67
CA LYS A 173 -10.69 -7.57 -32.66
C LYS A 173 -11.89 -7.81 -33.57
N GLU A 174 -13.08 -7.97 -33.00
CA GLU A 174 -14.32 -8.21 -33.77
C GLU A 174 -14.61 -7.06 -34.75
N LEU A 175 -14.47 -5.82 -34.29
CA LEU A 175 -14.66 -4.64 -35.12
C LEU A 175 -13.63 -4.55 -36.26
N PHE A 176 -12.37 -4.90 -35.98
CA PHE A 176 -11.33 -4.97 -37.01
C PHE A 176 -11.62 -6.05 -38.04
N ASP A 177 -12.11 -7.21 -37.60
CA ASP A 177 -12.48 -8.32 -38.50
C ASP A 177 -13.65 -7.89 -39.40
N SER A 178 -14.68 -7.21 -38.86
CA SER A 178 -15.77 -6.63 -39.66
C SER A 178 -15.28 -5.55 -40.64
N LEU A 179 -14.37 -4.67 -40.22
CA LEU A 179 -13.76 -3.66 -41.09
C LEU A 179 -12.98 -4.33 -42.22
N SER A 180 -12.25 -5.40 -41.92
CA SER A 180 -11.47 -6.17 -42.90
C SER A 180 -12.39 -6.83 -43.94
N GLU A 181 -13.53 -7.39 -43.52
CA GLU A 181 -14.50 -7.97 -44.43
C GLU A 181 -15.18 -6.91 -45.32
N LEU A 182 -15.58 -5.78 -44.75
CA LEU A 182 -16.20 -4.68 -45.50
C LEU A 182 -15.28 -4.17 -46.61
N THR A 183 -14.00 -4.04 -46.31
CA THR A 183 -13.01 -3.48 -47.23
C THR A 183 -12.63 -4.47 -48.32
N ALA A 184 -12.58 -5.77 -48.02
CA ALA A 184 -12.46 -6.83 -49.02
C ALA A 184 -13.64 -6.80 -50.02
N ARG A 185 -14.88 -6.75 -49.52
CA ARG A 185 -16.09 -6.66 -50.37
C ARG A 185 -16.10 -5.39 -51.22
N TYR A 186 -15.68 -4.26 -50.67
CA TYR A 186 -15.58 -3.00 -51.41
C TYR A 186 -14.55 -3.08 -52.55
N GLY A 187 -13.40 -3.70 -52.31
CA GLY A 187 -12.37 -3.93 -53.34
C GLY A 187 -12.90 -4.75 -54.51
N GLU A 188 -13.60 -5.86 -54.23
CA GLU A 188 -14.22 -6.71 -55.26
C GLU A 188 -15.21 -5.93 -56.15
N LEU A 189 -16.06 -5.09 -55.53
CA LEU A 189 -17.03 -4.27 -56.26
C LEU A 189 -16.34 -3.24 -57.19
N LYS A 190 -15.19 -2.70 -56.79
CA LYS A 190 -14.42 -1.77 -57.61
C LYS A 190 -13.78 -2.45 -58.83
N THR A 191 -13.40 -3.72 -58.72
CA THR A 191 -12.79 -4.50 -59.82
C THR A 191 -13.78 -5.07 -60.84
N LYS A 192 -15.09 -5.12 -60.51
CA LYS A 192 -16.15 -5.62 -61.40
C LYS A 192 -16.75 -4.56 -62.33
N LYS A 193 -16.36 -3.29 -62.20
CA LYS A 193 -16.69 -2.20 -63.13
C LYS A 193 -15.54 -1.98 -64.10
#